data_AF-A0A972XK75-F1
#
_entry.id   AF-A0A972XK75-F1
#
_cell.length_a   1.000
_cell.length_b   1.000
_cell.length_c   1.000
_cell.angle_alpha   90.00
_cell.angle_beta   90.00
_cell.angle_gamma   90.00
#
_symmetry.space_group_name_H-M   'P 1'
#
loop_
_entity.id
_entity.type
_entity.pdbx_description
1 polymer ?
#
loop_
_entity_poly.entity_id
_entity_poly.type
_entity_poly.pdbx_seq_one_letter_code
_entity_poly.pdbx_strand_id
1 'polypeptide(L)'
;IKRIIWIGPPSQSRLWKQWQVDRSAGPMWQPVIGNGLIARTYISAGELERAVPSDGPVITFSAHPNDPVVYWSPDLLLQKPDWLDQPLGPGVDPRMKWFPIITYLQVGMDLISGGAPPEVGHNYSADAGPAIALTINPPGWTPAKTQSLVRALPSLHYVTG
;
A
#
# COMPACT_ATOMS: atom_id res chain seq x y z
N ILE A 1 8.84 -16.97 -9.75
CA ILE A 1 7.54 -16.28 -9.62
C ILE A 1 7.64 -14.96 -10.36
N LYS A 2 6.78 -14.68 -11.36
CA LYS A 2 6.84 -13.42 -12.14
C LYS A 2 5.95 -12.31 -11.57
N ARG A 3 4.92 -12.65 -10.78
CA ARG A 3 3.93 -11.70 -10.28
C ARG A 3 3.72 -11.97 -8.79
N ILE A 4 3.86 -10.94 -7.96
CA ILE A 4 3.70 -11.02 -6.50
C ILE A 4 2.85 -9.85 -6.04
N ILE A 5 1.94 -10.11 -5.10
CA ILE A 5 1.07 -9.10 -4.51
C ILE A 5 1.19 -9.21 -2.99
N TRP A 6 1.44 -8.08 -2.35
CA TRP A 6 1.44 -7.93 -0.91
C TRP A 6 0.35 -6.92 -0.54
N ILE A 7 -0.53 -7.30 0.37
CA ILE A 7 -1.62 -6.46 0.84
C ILE A 7 -1.42 -6.23 2.33
N GLY A 8 -1.43 -4.97 2.77
CA GLY A 8 -1.18 -4.59 4.15
C GLY A 8 0.12 -5.15 4.71
N PRO A 9 1.29 -4.95 4.06
CA PRO A 9 2.55 -5.43 4.60
C PRO A 9 2.79 -4.81 5.98
N PRO A 10 2.97 -5.59 7.06
CA PRO A 10 3.28 -5.01 8.36
C PRO A 10 4.60 -4.25 8.26
N SER A 11 4.84 -3.28 9.16
CA SER A 11 6.11 -2.55 9.15
C SER A 11 7.34 -3.45 9.27
N GLN A 12 7.22 -4.67 9.82
CA GLN A 12 8.33 -5.64 9.87
C GLN A 12 8.64 -6.34 8.54
N SER A 13 7.85 -6.08 7.48
CA SER A 13 8.16 -6.55 6.13
C SER A 13 9.49 -5.97 5.66
N ARG A 14 10.52 -6.81 5.61
CA ARG A 14 11.88 -6.41 5.18
C ARG A 14 11.88 -5.79 3.78
N LEU A 15 11.12 -6.37 2.85
CA LEU A 15 11.08 -5.87 1.46
C LEU A 15 10.41 -4.51 1.38
N TRP A 16 9.30 -4.31 2.09
CA TRP A 16 8.58 -3.03 2.12
C TRP A 16 9.44 -1.92 2.72
N LYS A 17 10.08 -2.19 3.87
CA LYS A 17 11.05 -1.27 4.49
C LYS A 17 12.19 -0.92 3.55
N GLN A 18 12.82 -1.92 2.92
CA GLN A 18 13.94 -1.69 2.01
C GLN A 18 13.52 -0.79 0.84
N TRP A 19 12.33 -0.99 0.27
CA TRP A 19 11.85 -0.17 -0.84
C TRP A 19 11.52 1.26 -0.45
N GLN A 20 11.02 1.48 0.76
CA GLN A 20 10.82 2.83 1.28
C GLN A 20 12.15 3.57 1.39
N VAL A 21 13.20 2.91 1.88
CA VAL A 21 14.54 3.49 2.05
C VAL A 21 15.25 3.69 0.71
N ASP A 22 15.26 2.67 -0.15
CA ASP A 22 15.98 2.67 -1.43
C ASP A 22 15.20 3.29 -2.59
N ARG A 23 14.07 3.95 -2.31
CA ARG A 23 13.22 4.58 -3.32
C ARG A 23 14.04 5.55 -4.18
N SER A 24 13.94 5.41 -5.48
CA SER A 24 14.57 6.32 -6.45
C SER A 24 13.81 7.64 -6.55
N ALA A 25 12.50 7.61 -6.29
CA ALA A 25 11.63 8.77 -6.26
C ALA A 25 10.35 8.48 -5.45
N GLY A 26 9.55 9.53 -5.27
CA GLY A 26 8.26 9.46 -4.59
C GLY A 26 8.37 9.56 -3.06
N PRO A 27 7.23 9.80 -2.40
CA PRO A 27 7.17 9.82 -0.95
C PRO A 27 7.28 8.39 -0.39
N MET A 28 7.58 8.27 0.91
CA MET A 28 7.70 6.97 1.59
C MET A 28 6.43 6.11 1.46
N TRP A 29 5.25 6.73 1.37
CA TRP A 29 3.98 6.03 1.21
C TRP A 29 3.69 5.57 -0.23
N GLN A 30 4.44 6.06 -1.23
CA GLN A 30 4.35 5.63 -2.63
C GLN A 30 5.76 5.57 -3.27
N PRO A 31 6.60 4.62 -2.83
CA PRO A 31 7.98 4.54 -3.29
C PRO A 31 8.04 4.08 -4.75
N VAL A 32 8.88 4.74 -5.56
CA VAL A 32 9.21 4.32 -6.93
C VAL A 32 10.63 3.75 -6.94
N ILE A 33 10.77 2.49 -7.39
CA ILE A 33 12.09 1.83 -7.52
C ILE A 33 12.49 1.85 -9.00
N GLY A 34 13.67 2.41 -9.28
CA GLY A 34 14.19 2.54 -10.64
C GLY A 34 13.20 3.29 -11.54
N ASN A 35 12.68 2.60 -12.56
CA ASN A 35 11.69 3.15 -13.50
C ASN A 35 10.24 2.77 -13.19
N GLY A 36 9.95 2.13 -12.05
CA GLY A 36 8.59 1.75 -11.64
C GLY A 36 7.99 0.58 -12.42
N LEU A 37 8.76 -0.12 -13.27
CA LEU A 37 8.23 -1.26 -14.04
C LEU A 37 8.11 -2.53 -13.19
N ILE A 38 9.02 -2.74 -12.25
CA ILE A 38 9.09 -3.92 -11.39
C ILE A 38 8.29 -3.72 -10.10
N ALA A 39 8.51 -2.58 -9.43
CA ALA A 39 7.86 -2.24 -8.17
C ALA A 39 6.66 -1.33 -8.42
N ARG A 40 5.49 -1.72 -7.90
CA ARG A 40 4.27 -0.90 -7.96
C ARG A 40 3.68 -0.77 -6.57
N THR A 41 3.07 0.36 -6.30
CA THR A 41 2.30 0.59 -5.07
C THR A 41 0.90 1.00 -5.48
N TYR A 42 -0.12 0.26 -5.05
CA TYR A 42 -1.52 0.63 -5.23
C TYR A 42 -1.95 1.54 -4.08
N ILE A 43 -2.43 2.74 -4.43
CA ILE A 43 -3.01 3.71 -3.50
C ILE A 43 -4.42 4.11 -3.96
N SER A 44 -4.61 4.25 -5.27
CA SER A 44 -5.85 4.70 -5.88
C SER A 44 -6.05 4.11 -7.29
N ALA A 45 -7.20 4.37 -7.89
CA ALA A 45 -7.47 3.98 -9.28
C ALA A 45 -6.50 4.64 -10.29
N GLY A 46 -5.90 5.79 -9.97
CA GLY A 46 -4.98 6.47 -10.89
C GLY A 46 -3.73 5.66 -11.23
N GLU A 47 -3.28 4.79 -10.32
CA GLU A 47 -2.16 3.88 -10.59
C GLU A 47 -2.49 2.86 -11.69
N LEU A 48 -3.75 2.41 -11.77
CA LEU A 48 -4.20 1.48 -12.81
C LEU A 48 -4.19 2.14 -14.19
N GLU A 49 -4.59 3.41 -14.27
CA GLU A 49 -4.65 4.17 -15.52
C GLU A 49 -3.25 4.45 -16.09
N ARG A 50 -2.26 4.67 -15.20
CA ARG A 50 -0.86 4.92 -15.58
C ARG A 50 -0.06 3.63 -15.81
N ALA A 51 -0.60 2.47 -15.44
CA ALA A 51 0.13 1.22 -15.50
C ALA A 51 0.36 0.77 -16.94
N VAL A 52 1.62 0.51 -17.29
CA VAL A 52 2.00 -0.08 -18.57
C VAL A 52 2.15 -1.60 -18.42
N PRO A 53 1.76 -2.43 -19.41
CA PRO A 53 2.05 -3.85 -19.40
C PRO A 53 3.56 -4.13 -19.27
N SER A 54 3.91 -5.22 -18.58
CA SER A 54 5.31 -5.62 -18.38
C SER A 54 5.49 -7.12 -18.56
N ASP A 55 6.45 -7.49 -19.40
CA ASP A 55 6.88 -8.89 -19.62
C ASP A 55 7.83 -9.39 -18.52
N GLY A 56 8.38 -8.46 -17.74
CA GLY A 56 9.27 -8.70 -16.61
C GLY A 56 8.53 -9.05 -15.31
N PRO A 57 9.30 -9.28 -14.22
CA PRO A 57 8.71 -9.47 -12.91
C PRO A 57 8.00 -8.19 -12.43
N VAL A 58 6.84 -8.35 -11.80
CA VAL A 58 6.09 -7.27 -11.17
C VAL A 58 5.74 -7.66 -9.74
N ILE A 59 6.06 -6.80 -8.79
CA ILE A 59 5.71 -6.93 -7.38
C ILE A 59 4.88 -5.69 -7.02
N THR A 60 3.67 -5.91 -6.51
CA THR A 60 2.77 -4.83 -6.12
C THR A 60 2.52 -4.87 -4.61
N PHE A 61 2.65 -3.72 -3.97
CA PHE A 61 2.23 -3.50 -2.59
C PHE A 61 0.93 -2.68 -2.56
N SER A 62 -0.04 -3.12 -1.77
CA SER A 62 -1.15 -2.32 -1.29
C SER A 62 -0.85 -1.94 0.16
N ALA A 63 -0.57 -0.68 0.40
CA ALA A 63 -0.21 -0.16 1.72
C ALA A 63 -0.79 1.24 1.83
N HIS A 64 -1.76 1.43 2.71
CA HIS A 64 -2.45 2.71 2.78
C HIS A 64 -1.58 3.75 3.48
N PRO A 65 -1.53 5.00 2.97
CA PRO A 65 -0.77 6.06 3.62
C PRO A 65 -1.32 6.45 4.98
N ASN A 66 -2.62 6.22 5.20
CA ASN A 66 -3.32 6.44 6.46
C ASN A 66 -3.39 5.17 7.33
N ASP A 67 -2.63 4.12 7.00
CA ASP A 67 -2.40 2.97 7.87
C ASP A 67 -1.06 3.16 8.59
N PRO A 68 -1.03 3.76 9.80
CA PRO A 68 0.21 4.03 10.50
C PRO A 68 1.01 2.76 10.82
N VAL A 69 0.38 1.59 10.88
CA VAL A 69 1.06 0.35 11.24
C VAL A 69 1.99 -0.17 10.16
N VAL A 70 1.71 0.10 8.88
CA VAL A 70 2.69 -0.25 7.84
C VAL A 70 3.98 0.58 7.96
N TYR A 71 3.96 1.65 8.77
CA TYR A 71 5.08 2.57 8.99
C TYR A 71 5.63 2.56 10.42
N TRP A 72 5.07 1.76 11.34
CA TRP A 72 5.50 1.76 12.73
C TRP A 72 6.97 1.34 12.87
N SER A 73 7.79 2.19 13.51
CA SER A 73 9.20 1.93 13.81
C SER A 73 9.58 2.53 15.16
N PRO A 74 10.48 1.91 15.94
CA PRO A 74 11.13 2.55 17.09
C PRO A 74 11.76 3.92 16.76
N ASP A 75 12.16 4.15 15.51
CA ASP A 75 12.76 5.42 15.06
C ASP A 75 11.83 6.62 15.27
N LEU A 76 10.51 6.41 15.34
CA LEU A 76 9.52 7.45 15.64
C LEU A 76 9.76 8.14 17.00
N LEU A 77 10.51 7.51 17.90
CA LEU A 77 10.92 8.10 19.18
C LEU A 77 11.97 9.19 19.00
N LEU A 78 12.75 9.14 17.93
CA LEU A 78 13.96 9.96 17.76
C LEU A 78 13.89 10.87 16.55
N GLN A 79 13.15 10.48 15.51
CA GLN A 79 13.14 11.15 14.22
C GLN A 79 11.72 11.30 13.67
N LYS A 80 11.47 12.44 13.03
CA LYS A 80 10.25 12.66 12.25
C LYS A 80 10.25 11.70 11.07
N PRO A 81 9.17 10.96 10.81
CA PRO A 81 9.10 10.08 9.65
C PRO A 81 8.77 10.84 8.36
N ASP A 82 9.35 10.39 7.26
CA ASP A 82 9.13 10.94 5.91
C ASP A 82 7.66 10.91 5.45
N TRP A 83 6.85 9.96 5.94
CA TRP A 83 5.42 9.89 5.58
C TRP A 83 4.57 11.02 6.19
N LEU A 84 5.13 11.80 7.13
CA LEU A 84 4.57 13.05 7.64
C LEU A 84 5.15 14.31 6.96
N ASP A 85 5.95 14.14 5.91
CA ASP A 85 6.38 15.23 5.04
C ASP A 85 5.39 15.47 3.90
N GLN A 86 5.39 16.70 3.39
CA GLN A 86 4.54 17.04 2.24
C GLN A 86 5.16 16.49 0.94
N PRO A 87 4.35 15.95 0.01
CA PRO A 87 2.90 15.80 0.11
C PRO A 87 2.49 14.66 1.05
N LEU A 88 1.51 14.94 1.92
CA LEU A 88 0.89 13.90 2.74
C LEU A 88 0.15 12.90 1.85
N GLY A 89 0.14 11.64 2.28
CA GLY A 89 -0.59 10.61 1.57
C GLY A 89 -2.10 10.78 1.67
N PRO A 90 -2.86 10.31 0.68
CA PRO A 90 -4.32 10.29 0.74
C PRO A 90 -4.85 9.73 2.06
N GLY A 91 -5.80 10.45 2.65
CA GLY A 91 -6.44 10.05 3.90
C GLY A 91 -5.67 10.36 5.20
N VAL A 92 -4.43 10.88 5.12
CA VAL A 92 -3.69 11.35 6.30
C VAL A 92 -4.22 12.74 6.72
N ASP A 93 -4.55 12.92 8.00
CA ASP A 93 -5.04 14.22 8.51
C ASP A 93 -3.93 15.30 8.38
N PRO A 94 -4.16 16.41 7.65
CA PRO A 94 -3.17 17.48 7.49
C PRO A 94 -2.71 18.14 8.80
N ARG A 95 -3.48 17.98 9.88
CA ARG A 95 -3.17 18.48 11.22
C ARG A 95 -2.27 17.54 11.99
N MET A 96 -2.04 16.31 11.53
CA MET A 96 -1.13 15.38 12.18
C MET A 96 0.28 15.97 12.22
N LYS A 97 0.84 16.06 13.42
CA LYS A 97 2.21 16.53 13.66
C LYS A 97 2.98 15.45 14.36
N TRP A 98 4.25 15.34 14.02
CA TRP A 98 5.16 14.48 14.74
C TRP A 98 5.50 15.10 16.09
N PHE A 99 5.06 14.43 17.14
CA PHE A 99 5.56 14.61 18.51
C PHE A 99 6.27 13.30 18.92
N PRO A 100 7.55 13.32 19.31
CA PRO A 100 8.24 12.13 19.82
C PRO A 100 7.44 11.46 20.93
N ILE A 101 7.63 10.16 21.16
CA ILE A 101 6.91 9.32 22.15
C ILE A 101 5.39 9.26 21.88
N ILE A 102 4.68 10.40 21.83
CA ILE A 102 3.26 10.52 21.52
C ILE A 102 2.95 9.86 20.17
N THR A 103 3.66 10.21 19.10
CA THR A 103 3.43 9.62 17.77
C THR A 103 3.75 8.13 17.78
N TYR A 104 4.84 7.71 18.45
CA TYR A 104 5.20 6.29 18.57
C TYR A 104 4.10 5.47 19.26
N LEU A 105 3.53 6.00 20.35
CA LEU A 105 2.44 5.37 21.08
C LEU A 105 1.13 5.41 20.28
N GLN A 106 0.80 6.53 19.63
CA GLN A 106 -0.40 6.66 18.79
C GLN A 106 -0.39 5.62 17.66
N VAL A 107 0.68 5.59 16.86
CA VAL A 107 0.87 4.61 15.78
C VAL A 107 0.93 3.18 16.33
N GLY A 108 1.50 3.00 17.53
CA GLY A 108 1.58 1.69 18.19
C GLY A 108 0.25 1.18 18.72
N MET A 109 -0.66 2.06 19.15
CA MET A 109 -2.00 1.68 19.59
C MET A 109 -2.84 1.12 18.45
N ASP A 110 -2.62 1.60 17.22
CA ASP A 110 -3.29 1.08 16.02
C ASP A 110 -2.89 -0.38 15.72
N LEU A 111 -1.71 -0.85 16.16
CA LEU A 111 -1.35 -2.28 16.08
C LEU A 111 -2.30 -3.17 16.88
N ILE A 112 -2.94 -2.62 17.91
CA ILE A 112 -3.78 -3.33 18.87
C ILE A 112 -5.28 -3.08 18.57
N SER A 113 -5.60 -2.01 17.83
CA SER A 113 -6.95 -1.58 17.50
C SER A 113 -7.34 -1.97 16.07
N GLY A 114 -7.95 -3.14 15.90
CA GLY A 114 -8.47 -3.62 14.61
C GLY A 114 -9.90 -3.12 14.34
N GLY A 115 -10.07 -1.86 13.94
CA GLY A 115 -11.41 -1.33 13.64
C GLY A 115 -11.37 -0.04 12.84
N ALA A 116 -11.36 -0.17 11.51
CA ALA A 116 -11.57 0.96 10.60
C ALA A 116 -12.65 0.61 9.56
N PRO A 117 -13.40 1.60 9.05
CA PRO A 117 -14.25 1.41 7.88
C PRO A 117 -13.45 0.77 6.72
N PRO A 118 -14.11 0.04 5.80
CA PRO A 118 -13.48 -0.40 4.56
C PRO A 118 -12.69 0.73 3.89
N GLU A 119 -11.52 0.42 3.34
CA GLU A 119 -10.68 1.34 2.54
C GLU A 119 -9.94 2.43 3.34
N VAL A 120 -9.93 2.33 4.66
CA VAL A 120 -9.21 3.26 5.55
C VAL A 120 -8.34 2.48 6.53
N GLY A 121 -7.13 2.97 6.76
CA GLY A 121 -6.20 2.35 7.70
C GLY A 121 -5.96 0.89 7.33
N HIS A 122 -6.22 -0.01 8.27
CA HIS A 122 -5.90 -1.43 8.14
C HIS A 122 -6.85 -2.27 7.28
N ASN A 123 -7.94 -1.69 6.77
CA ASN A 123 -8.93 -2.47 6.02
C ASN A 123 -8.66 -2.45 4.51
N TYR A 124 -8.00 -3.50 4.02
CA TYR A 124 -7.62 -3.68 2.62
C TYR A 124 -8.60 -4.53 1.80
N SER A 125 -9.84 -4.75 2.27
CA SER A 125 -10.77 -5.68 1.61
C SER A 125 -11.10 -5.30 0.16
N ALA A 126 -11.13 -4.00 -0.15
CA ALA A 126 -11.37 -3.50 -1.50
C ALA A 126 -10.14 -3.55 -2.42
N ASP A 127 -8.94 -3.68 -1.85
CA ASP A 127 -7.68 -3.52 -2.57
C ASP A 127 -7.30 -4.73 -3.41
N ALA A 128 -7.80 -5.92 -3.06
CA ALA A 128 -7.39 -7.16 -3.70
C ALA A 128 -7.60 -7.13 -5.22
N GLY A 129 -8.78 -6.70 -5.69
CA GLY A 129 -9.09 -6.63 -7.12
C GLY A 129 -8.20 -5.63 -7.89
N PRO A 130 -8.13 -4.37 -7.45
CA PRO A 130 -7.23 -3.38 -8.03
C PRO A 130 -5.75 -3.77 -7.97
N ALA A 131 -5.26 -4.31 -6.86
CA ALA A 131 -3.88 -4.77 -6.73
C ALA A 131 -3.59 -5.91 -7.72
N ILE A 132 -4.50 -6.89 -7.85
CA ILE A 132 -4.40 -7.96 -8.86
C ILE A 132 -4.38 -7.36 -10.28
N ALA A 133 -5.26 -6.43 -10.59
CA ALA A 133 -5.28 -5.75 -11.88
C ALA A 133 -3.96 -5.00 -12.15
N LEU A 134 -3.39 -4.34 -11.15
CA LEU A 134 -2.15 -3.59 -11.27
C LEU A 134 -0.92 -4.50 -11.47
N THR A 135 -0.87 -5.66 -10.81
CA THR A 135 0.22 -6.64 -10.97
C THR A 135 0.07 -7.43 -12.27
N ILE A 136 -1.16 -7.85 -12.53
CA ILE A 136 -1.79 -8.33 -13.77
C ILE A 136 -1.40 -7.62 -15.06
N ASN A 137 -2.05 -6.48 -15.20
CA ASN A 137 -2.10 -5.58 -16.33
C ASN A 137 -1.87 -6.24 -17.71
N PRO A 138 -2.68 -7.26 -18.09
CA PRO A 138 -2.56 -7.86 -19.41
C PRO A 138 -2.97 -6.85 -20.49
N PRO A 139 -2.49 -7.01 -21.75
CA PRO A 139 -2.91 -6.16 -22.85
C PRO A 139 -4.44 -6.06 -22.98
N GLY A 140 -4.96 -4.85 -23.12
CA GLY A 140 -6.40 -4.60 -23.22
C GLY A 140 -7.19 -4.78 -21.91
N TRP A 141 -6.52 -4.75 -20.75
CA TRP A 141 -7.19 -4.60 -19.46
C TRP A 141 -7.82 -3.21 -19.34
N THR A 142 -9.02 -3.11 -18.78
CA THR A 142 -9.78 -1.85 -18.67
C THR A 142 -10.27 -1.64 -17.23
N PRO A 143 -10.57 -0.39 -16.83
CA PRO A 143 -11.18 -0.12 -15.52
C PRO A 143 -12.47 -0.92 -15.27
N ALA A 144 -13.28 -1.13 -16.30
CA ALA A 144 -14.49 -1.96 -16.21
C ALA A 144 -14.19 -3.43 -15.86
N LYS A 145 -13.08 -3.99 -16.38
CA LYS A 145 -12.64 -5.35 -16.02
C LYS A 145 -12.17 -5.42 -14.57
N THR A 146 -11.50 -4.39 -14.06
CA THR A 146 -11.16 -4.29 -12.63
C THR A 146 -12.41 -4.29 -11.76
N GLN A 147 -13.44 -3.51 -12.11
CA GLN A 147 -14.71 -3.50 -11.36
C GLN A 147 -15.42 -4.86 -11.40
N SER A 148 -15.40 -5.56 -12.54
CA SER A 148 -15.96 -6.90 -12.64
C SER A 148 -15.20 -7.91 -11.78
N LEU A 149 -13.87 -7.80 -11.70
CA LEU A 149 -13.06 -8.61 -10.79
C LEU A 149 -13.42 -8.33 -9.32
N VAL A 150 -13.52 -7.05 -8.91
CA VAL A 150 -13.91 -6.66 -7.55
C VAL A 150 -15.27 -7.26 -7.17
N ARG A 151 -16.26 -7.22 -8.07
CA ARG A 151 -17.58 -7.83 -7.82
C ARG A 151 -17.54 -9.36 -7.71
N ALA A 152 -16.63 -10.01 -8.43
CA ALA A 152 -16.50 -11.47 -8.42
C ALA A 152 -15.73 -12.00 -7.21
N LEU A 153 -14.74 -11.27 -6.69
CA LEU A 153 -13.85 -11.73 -5.62
C LEU A 153 -14.59 -12.23 -4.36
N PRO A 154 -15.61 -11.56 -3.81
CA PRO A 154 -16.34 -12.06 -2.65
C PRO A 154 -17.06 -13.39 -2.88
N SER A 155 -17.40 -13.72 -4.13
CA SER A 155 -18.05 -14.98 -4.49
C SER A 155 -17.07 -16.15 -4.71
N LEU A 156 -15.76 -15.87 -4.73
CA LEU A 156 -14.71 -16.87 -4.82
C LEU A 156 -14.41 -17.42 -3.42
N HIS A 157 -15.22 -18.36 -2.98
CA HIS A 157 -14.98 -19.07 -1.73
C HIS A 157 -13.91 -20.13 -1.92
N TYR A 158 -12.89 -20.11 -1.06
CA TYR A 158 -12.03 -21.27 -0.88
C TYR A 158 -12.82 -22.32 -0.10
N VAL A 159 -13.13 -23.46 -0.72
CA VAL A 159 -13.82 -24.56 -0.06
C VAL A 159 -12.84 -25.20 0.92
N THR A 160 -12.97 -24.89 2.21
CA THR A 160 -12.36 -25.68 3.27
C THR A 160 -13.27 -26.88 3.51
N GLY A 161 -12.78 -28.08 3.21
CA GLY A 161 -13.49 -29.34 3.49
C GLY A 161 -13.72 -29.57 4.97
#